data_AF-A0A6A3BKU1-F1
#
_entry.id   AF-A0A6A3BKU1-F1
#
_cell.length_a   1.000
_cell.length_b   1.000
_cell.length_c   1.000
_cell.angle_alpha   90.00
_cell.angle_beta   90.00
_cell.angle_gamma   90.00
#
_symmetry.space_group_name_H-M   'P 1'
#
loop_
_entity.id
_entity.type
_entity.pdbx_description
1 polymer ?
#
loop_
_entity_poly.entity_id
_entity_poly.type
_entity_poly.pdbx_seq_one_letter_code
_entity_poly.pdbx_strand_id
1 'polypeptide(L)'
;MISLSCVQEDSEKTGKVTSAGMYFLHFQVYRMDLTLNALAIAKDPESAFFKRLEGLQPCEVSELKAGTHIFAVYGDNFFKTASYTIEALCAKSFEDTTEKLKDIEAQILSKRNELRQFETEYRKALARYQEVTNRYSQEKQSVDELLKHRDSIHASFTVTKTPNSVGVKLSNGSTSKVPGEAESPLEDGNSDGKDKSSKKKWFNLNLKGSDKKLS
;
A
#
# COMPACT_ATOMS: atom_id res chain seq x y z
N MET A 1 -37.54 31.61 -12.75
CA MET A 1 -37.49 30.56 -11.73
C MET A 1 -36.04 30.13 -11.63
N ILE A 2 -35.45 30.16 -10.43
CA ILE A 2 -34.04 29.80 -10.24
C ILE A 2 -34.04 28.46 -9.51
N SER A 3 -33.40 27.47 -10.12
CA SER A 3 -33.16 26.17 -9.50
C SER A 3 -31.95 26.32 -8.57
N LEU A 4 -32.14 25.99 -7.30
CA LEU A 4 -31.09 26.08 -6.29
C LEU A 4 -30.88 24.70 -5.68
N SER A 5 -29.65 24.24 -5.69
CA SER A 5 -29.27 23.07 -4.90
C SER A 5 -29.27 23.49 -3.44
N CYS A 6 -30.00 22.76 -2.59
CA CYS A 6 -29.97 22.99 -1.16
C CYS A 6 -28.89 22.10 -0.52
N VAL A 7 -28.05 22.70 0.31
CA VAL A 7 -27.12 21.99 1.17
C VAL A 7 -27.56 22.26 2.59
N GLN A 8 -27.91 21.20 3.31
CA GLN A 8 -28.16 21.26 4.73
C GLN A 8 -27.01 20.54 5.42
N GLU A 9 -26.28 21.26 6.26
CA GLU A 9 -25.26 20.67 7.12
C GLU A 9 -25.91 19.98 8.31
N ASP A 10 -25.25 18.93 8.78
CA ASP A 10 -25.60 18.33 10.05
C ASP A 10 -25.24 19.30 11.19
N SER A 11 -25.93 19.16 12.31
CA SER A 11 -25.69 20.07 13.42
C SER A 11 -24.38 19.75 14.14
N GLU A 12 -23.56 20.78 14.32
CA GLU A 12 -22.29 20.68 15.03
C GLU A 12 -22.34 21.41 16.38
N LYS A 13 -21.81 20.76 17.42
CA LYS A 13 -21.73 21.33 18.76
C LYS A 13 -20.35 21.92 19.01
N THR A 14 -20.28 23.25 19.09
CA THR A 14 -19.06 23.99 19.43
C THR A 14 -19.19 24.59 20.83
N GLY A 15 -18.54 23.95 21.81
CA GLY A 15 -18.61 24.34 23.21
C GLY A 15 -20.02 24.20 23.78
N LYS A 16 -20.66 25.34 24.10
CA LYS A 16 -22.02 25.40 24.64
C LYS A 16 -23.09 25.67 23.59
N VAL A 17 -22.70 25.94 22.34
CA VAL A 17 -23.62 26.31 21.25
C VAL A 17 -23.66 25.17 20.25
N THR A 18 -24.82 25.01 19.62
CA THR A 18 -25.06 24.04 18.55
C THR A 18 -25.51 24.83 17.32
N SER A 19 -24.85 24.62 16.18
CA SER A 19 -25.07 25.36 14.94
C SER A 19 -25.27 24.40 13.77
N ALA A 20 -25.96 24.86 12.74
CA ALA A 20 -26.10 24.15 11.46
C ALA A 20 -26.23 25.18 10.34
N GLY A 21 -25.67 24.87 9.19
CA GLY A 21 -25.75 25.69 7.98
C GLY A 21 -26.83 25.19 7.02
N MET A 22 -27.45 26.12 6.31
CA MET A 22 -28.27 25.83 5.14
C MET A 22 -27.92 26.79 4.01
N TYR A 23 -27.55 26.25 2.85
CA TYR A 23 -27.05 27.02 1.72
C TYR A 23 -27.88 26.74 0.47
N PHE A 24 -28.12 27.78 -0.31
CA PHE A 24 -28.79 27.69 -1.61
C PHE A 24 -27.81 28.12 -2.70
N LEU A 25 -27.39 27.17 -3.54
CA LEU A 25 -26.37 27.39 -4.56
C LEU A 25 -26.99 27.25 -5.96
N HIS A 26 -26.59 28.11 -6.89
CA HIS A 26 -27.12 28.11 -8.27
C HIS A 26 -26.40 27.12 -9.20
N PHE A 27 -25.74 26.11 -8.63
CA PHE A 27 -25.07 25.03 -9.34
C PHE A 27 -25.26 23.72 -8.59
N GLN A 28 -25.04 22.60 -9.26
CA GLN A 28 -25.16 21.28 -8.65
C GLN A 28 -24.02 21.05 -7.68
N VAL A 29 -24.37 20.70 -6.44
CA VAL A 29 -23.47 20.25 -5.38
C VAL A 29 -23.78 18.80 -5.04
N TYR A 30 -22.81 18.10 -4.45
CA TYR A 30 -22.91 16.67 -4.18
C TYR A 30 -22.68 16.39 -2.70
N ARG A 31 -23.51 15.51 -2.12
CA ARG A 31 -23.30 14.98 -0.77
C ARG A 31 -22.56 13.67 -0.86
N MET A 32 -21.64 13.45 0.06
CA MET A 32 -20.99 12.16 0.21
C MET A 32 -21.84 11.28 1.13
N ASP A 33 -22.34 10.16 0.61
CA ASP A 33 -22.88 9.09 1.45
C ASP A 33 -21.72 8.25 2.02
N LEU A 34 -21.39 8.48 3.29
CA LEU A 34 -20.33 7.78 4.00
C LEU A 34 -20.67 6.31 4.28
N THR A 35 -21.96 5.93 4.29
CA THR A 35 -22.38 4.55 4.60
C THR A 35 -21.97 3.56 3.51
N LEU A 36 -22.02 3.99 2.25
CA LEU A 36 -21.57 3.19 1.09
C LEU A 36 -20.06 2.93 1.11
N ASN A 37 -19.27 3.84 1.68
CA ASN A 37 -17.82 3.70 1.78
C ASN A 37 -17.40 2.70 2.86
N ALA A 38 -18.07 2.70 4.02
CA ALA A 38 -17.70 1.88 5.18
C ALA A 38 -17.73 0.37 4.88
N LEU A 39 -18.71 -0.08 4.10
CA LEU A 39 -18.86 -1.50 3.71
C LEU A 39 -17.77 -1.96 2.73
N ALA A 40 -17.33 -1.07 1.84
CA ALA A 40 -16.24 -1.36 0.91
C ALA A 40 -14.90 -1.46 1.63
N ILE A 41 -14.66 -0.56 2.60
CA ILE A 41 -13.42 -0.50 3.42
C ILE A 41 -13.20 -1.80 4.21
N ALA A 42 -14.28 -2.42 4.71
CA ALA A 42 -14.17 -3.63 5.53
C ALA A 42 -13.72 -4.89 4.76
N LYS A 43 -13.85 -4.91 3.42
CA LYS A 43 -13.54 -6.09 2.60
C LYS A 43 -12.17 -6.04 1.93
N ASP A 44 -11.76 -4.86 1.49
CA ASP A 44 -10.49 -4.67 0.77
C ASP A 44 -10.01 -3.21 0.91
N PRO A 45 -8.87 -2.96 1.58
CA PRO A 45 -8.33 -1.62 1.76
C PRO A 45 -7.88 -0.95 0.46
N GLU A 46 -7.59 -1.70 -0.61
CA GLU A 46 -7.26 -1.12 -1.91
C GLU A 46 -8.55 -0.67 -2.63
N SER A 47 -9.60 -1.49 -2.61
CA SER A 47 -10.94 -1.09 -3.09
C SER A 47 -11.52 0.11 -2.35
N ALA A 48 -11.19 0.30 -1.06
CA ALA A 48 -11.60 1.47 -0.29
C ALA A 48 -11.18 2.79 -0.94
N PHE A 49 -9.97 2.85 -1.48
CA PHE A 49 -9.44 4.04 -2.11
C PHE A 49 -10.20 4.36 -3.41
N PHE A 50 -10.39 3.36 -4.27
CA PHE A 50 -11.07 3.52 -5.56
C PHE A 50 -12.55 3.88 -5.40
N LYS A 51 -13.20 3.38 -4.34
CA LYS A 51 -14.62 3.63 -4.06
C LYS A 51 -14.88 4.88 -3.23
N ARG A 52 -13.83 5.60 -2.83
CA ARG A 52 -13.94 6.78 -1.96
C ARG A 52 -14.91 7.83 -2.48
N LEU A 53 -14.99 8.02 -3.80
CA LEU A 53 -15.88 9.00 -4.45
C LEU A 53 -17.14 8.37 -5.06
N GLU A 54 -17.40 7.08 -4.83
CA GLU A 54 -18.55 6.38 -5.42
C GLU A 54 -19.88 6.80 -4.79
N GLY A 55 -19.87 7.13 -3.50
CA GLY A 55 -21.03 7.60 -2.73
C GLY A 55 -21.45 9.05 -2.97
N LEU A 56 -20.84 9.75 -3.93
CA LEU A 56 -21.26 11.10 -4.31
C LEU A 56 -22.64 11.07 -4.96
N GLN A 57 -23.62 11.65 -4.27
CA GLN A 57 -24.99 11.81 -4.73
C GLN A 57 -25.30 13.31 -4.95
N PRO A 58 -25.99 13.68 -6.04
CA PRO A 58 -26.44 15.04 -6.24
C PRO A 58 -27.35 15.48 -5.08
N CYS A 59 -27.13 16.69 -4.55
CA CYS A 59 -28.08 17.32 -3.64
C CYS A 59 -29.43 17.53 -4.32
N GLU A 60 -30.49 17.55 -3.52
CA GLU A 60 -31.82 17.90 -3.98
C GLU A 60 -31.84 19.34 -4.51
N VAL A 61 -32.50 19.52 -5.66
CA VAL A 61 -32.66 20.82 -6.32
C VAL A 61 -34.06 21.32 -6.04
N SER A 62 -34.14 22.43 -5.32
CA SER A 62 -35.39 23.12 -5.02
C SER A 62 -35.54 24.35 -5.91
N GLU A 63 -36.72 24.52 -6.50
CA GLU A 63 -37.05 25.73 -7.26
C GLU A 63 -37.53 26.83 -6.32
N LEU A 64 -36.69 27.83 -6.10
CA LEU A 64 -37.09 28.98 -5.29
C LEU A 64 -37.80 30.01 -6.16
N LYS A 65 -39.11 30.17 -5.93
CA LYS A 65 -39.94 31.21 -6.57
C LYS A 65 -39.81 32.52 -5.79
N ALA A 66 -39.98 33.65 -6.47
CA ALA A 66 -40.12 34.93 -5.78
C ALA A 66 -41.37 34.90 -4.89
N GLY A 67 -41.25 35.33 -3.63
CA GLY A 67 -42.34 35.32 -2.68
C GLY A 67 -41.88 35.10 -1.25
N THR A 68 -42.84 34.94 -0.36
CA THR A 68 -42.60 34.63 1.05
C THR A 68 -42.28 33.14 1.22
N HIS A 69 -41.15 32.86 1.87
CA HIS A 69 -40.72 31.51 2.23
C HIS A 69 -40.76 31.35 3.74
N ILE A 70 -41.08 30.14 4.20
CA ILE A 70 -41.11 29.80 5.62
C ILE A 70 -39.92 28.90 5.90
N PHE A 71 -39.09 29.31 6.86
CA PHE A 71 -38.01 28.50 7.39
C PHE A 71 -38.41 28.03 8.80
N ALA A 72 -38.30 26.73 9.05
CA ALA A 72 -38.61 26.14 10.33
C ALA A 72 -37.33 25.55 10.94
N VAL A 73 -37.07 25.88 12.20
CA VAL A 73 -35.99 25.29 12.99
C VAL A 73 -36.63 24.26 13.92
N TYR A 74 -36.29 22.99 13.72
CA TYR A 74 -36.78 21.91 14.58
C TYR A 74 -35.79 21.66 15.71
N GLY A 75 -36.25 21.82 16.95
CA GLY A 75 -35.52 21.45 18.15
C GLY A 75 -35.85 20.04 18.61
N ASP A 76 -34.86 19.32 19.12
CA ASP A 76 -35.01 18.01 19.75
C ASP A 76 -35.53 18.08 21.21
N ASN A 77 -35.41 19.24 21.85
CA ASN A 77 -35.76 19.47 23.25
C ASN A 77 -37.13 20.12 23.41
N PHE A 78 -38.18 19.29 23.43
CA PHE A 78 -39.56 19.74 23.69
C PHE A 78 -39.79 20.23 25.13
N PHE A 79 -38.94 19.82 26.09
CA PHE A 79 -39.15 20.06 27.53
C PHE A 79 -38.34 21.23 28.09
N LYS A 80 -37.46 21.85 27.30
CA LYS A 80 -36.58 22.93 27.75
C LYS A 80 -36.60 24.08 26.74
N THR A 81 -36.86 25.29 27.22
CA THR A 81 -36.76 26.49 26.40
C THR A 81 -35.32 26.66 25.91
N ALA A 82 -35.16 26.79 24.60
CA ALA A 82 -33.90 27.07 23.94
C ALA A 82 -33.96 28.45 23.27
N SER A 83 -32.83 29.15 23.25
CA SER A 83 -32.68 30.40 22.49
C SER A 83 -32.06 30.07 21.14
N TYR A 84 -32.67 30.56 20.07
CA TYR A 84 -32.20 30.35 18.70
C TYR A 84 -31.91 31.70 18.05
N THR A 85 -30.82 31.76 17.30
CA THR A 85 -30.49 32.89 16.43
C THR A 85 -30.47 32.39 15.00
N ILE A 86 -31.22 33.06 14.11
CA ILE A 86 -31.23 32.76 12.68
C ILE A 86 -30.58 33.95 11.97
N GLU A 87 -29.55 33.67 11.19
CA GLU A 87 -28.88 34.66 10.36
C GLU A 87 -29.06 34.31 8.89
N ALA A 88 -29.44 35.29 8.08
CA ALA A 88 -29.58 35.15 6.64
C ALA A 88 -28.54 36.03 5.94
N LEU A 89 -27.60 35.40 5.25
CA LEU A 89 -26.51 36.06 4.56
C LEU A 89 -26.74 36.08 3.05
N CYS A 90 -26.36 37.18 2.39
CA CYS A 90 -26.48 37.29 0.94
C CYS A 90 -25.26 36.67 0.26
N ALA A 91 -25.50 35.77 -0.71
CA ALA A 91 -24.45 35.11 -1.48
C ALA A 91 -23.51 36.08 -2.23
N LYS A 92 -23.97 37.30 -2.57
CA LYS A 92 -23.15 38.32 -3.25
C LYS A 92 -21.86 38.67 -2.47
N SER A 93 -21.88 38.56 -1.15
CA SER A 93 -20.72 38.81 -0.30
C SER A 93 -19.67 37.68 -0.38
N PHE A 94 -19.95 36.58 -1.07
CA PHE A 94 -19.14 35.37 -1.12
C PHE A 94 -18.96 34.84 -2.55
N GLU A 95 -19.03 35.70 -3.57
CA GLU A 95 -18.97 35.30 -4.99
C GLU A 95 -17.68 34.54 -5.32
N ASP A 96 -16.51 35.06 -4.92
CA ASP A 96 -15.22 34.40 -5.10
C ASP A 96 -15.16 33.00 -4.45
N THR A 97 -15.75 32.85 -3.26
CA THR A 97 -15.80 31.57 -2.55
C THR A 97 -16.76 30.59 -3.23
N THR A 98 -17.85 31.11 -3.77
CA THR A 98 -18.87 30.35 -4.50
C THR A 98 -18.31 29.78 -5.80
N GLU A 99 -17.52 30.56 -6.53
CA GLU A 99 -16.83 30.10 -7.74
C GLU A 99 -15.79 29.03 -7.43
N LYS A 100 -14.96 29.24 -6.40
CA LYS A 100 -14.00 28.22 -5.92
C LYS A 100 -14.68 26.91 -5.54
N LEU A 101 -15.83 26.98 -4.86
CA LEU A 101 -16.58 25.79 -4.49
C LEU A 101 -17.08 25.04 -5.74
N LYS A 102 -17.61 25.78 -6.73
CA LYS A 102 -18.05 25.20 -8.00
C LYS A 102 -16.91 24.50 -8.75
N ASP A 103 -15.72 25.10 -8.76
CA ASP A 103 -14.53 24.52 -9.38
C ASP A 103 -14.07 23.24 -8.66
N ILE A 104 -14.09 23.24 -7.33
CA ILE A 104 -13.75 22.07 -6.53
C ILE A 104 -14.76 20.93 -6.76
N GLU A 105 -16.06 21.22 -6.81
CA GLU A 105 -17.09 20.23 -7.15
C GLU A 105 -16.84 19.60 -8.52
N ALA A 106 -16.51 20.42 -9.52
CA ALA A 106 -16.15 19.93 -10.86
C ALA A 106 -14.89 19.04 -10.83
N GLN A 107 -13.85 19.43 -10.08
CA GLN A 107 -12.63 18.64 -9.93
C GLN A 107 -12.90 17.31 -9.21
N ILE A 108 -13.73 17.29 -8.17
CA ILE A 108 -14.12 16.07 -7.46
C ILE A 108 -14.83 15.09 -8.41
N LEU A 109 -15.75 15.58 -9.24
CA LEU A 109 -16.42 14.75 -10.24
C LEU A 109 -15.46 14.23 -11.31
N SER A 110 -14.52 15.04 -11.78
CA SER A 110 -13.46 14.58 -12.69
C SER A 110 -12.66 13.45 -12.05
N LYS A 111 -12.23 13.64 -10.80
CA LYS A 111 -11.48 12.64 -10.04
C LYS A 111 -12.25 11.36 -9.81
N ARG A 112 -13.57 11.40 -9.64
CA ARG A 112 -14.42 10.20 -9.57
C ARG A 112 -14.31 9.36 -10.84
N ASN A 113 -14.30 9.99 -12.00
CA ASN A 113 -14.18 9.29 -13.28
C ASN A 113 -12.76 8.77 -13.51
N GLU A 114 -11.75 9.57 -13.18
CA GLU A 114 -10.34 9.16 -13.25
C GLU A 114 -10.05 7.96 -12.34
N LEU A 115 -10.58 7.95 -11.10
CA LEU A 115 -10.41 6.82 -10.18
C LEU A 115 -10.99 5.51 -10.73
N ARG A 116 -12.14 5.55 -11.40
CA ARG A 116 -12.74 4.36 -12.03
C ARG A 116 -11.87 3.78 -13.15
N GLN A 117 -11.28 4.65 -13.97
CA GLN A 117 -10.36 4.24 -15.02
C GLN A 117 -9.06 3.68 -14.42
N PHE A 118 -8.51 4.39 -13.43
CA PHE A 118 -7.29 3.99 -12.75
C PHE A 118 -7.45 2.65 -12.01
N GLU A 119 -8.60 2.36 -11.39
CA GLU A 119 -8.89 1.07 -10.77
C GLU A 119 -8.71 -0.09 -11.76
N THR A 120 -9.20 0.10 -12.99
CA THR A 120 -9.12 -0.92 -14.04
C THR A 120 -7.67 -1.19 -14.43
N GLU A 121 -6.88 -0.13 -14.63
CA GLU A 121 -5.46 -0.25 -14.96
C GLU A 121 -4.66 -0.87 -13.81
N TYR A 122 -4.93 -0.45 -12.58
CA TYR A 122 -4.31 -0.98 -11.37
C TYR A 122 -4.54 -2.49 -11.24
N ARG A 123 -5.79 -2.95 -11.36
CA ARG A 123 -6.11 -4.40 -11.29
C ARG A 123 -5.43 -5.19 -12.40
N LYS A 124 -5.34 -4.63 -13.61
CA LYS A 124 -4.64 -5.27 -14.73
C LYS A 124 -3.14 -5.39 -14.46
N ALA A 125 -2.51 -4.36 -13.90
CA ALA A 125 -1.11 -4.39 -13.51
C ALA A 125 -0.86 -5.41 -12.39
N LEU A 126 -1.74 -5.45 -11.38
CA LEU A 126 -1.67 -6.40 -10.28
C LEU A 126 -1.76 -7.86 -10.77
N ALA A 127 -2.69 -8.16 -11.68
CA ALA A 127 -2.82 -9.49 -12.27
C ALA A 127 -1.53 -9.92 -13.00
N ARG A 128 -0.93 -9.02 -13.79
CA ARG A 128 0.35 -9.29 -14.47
C ARG A 128 1.50 -9.49 -13.49
N TYR A 129 1.56 -8.70 -12.43
CA TYR A 129 2.57 -8.87 -11.39
C TYR A 129 2.47 -10.24 -10.73
N GLN A 130 1.25 -10.68 -10.38
CA GLN A 130 0.99 -12.00 -9.82
C GLN A 130 1.40 -13.12 -10.80
N GLU A 131 1.05 -12.99 -12.08
CA GLU A 131 1.44 -13.95 -13.12
C GLU A 131 2.97 -14.12 -13.21
N VAL A 132 3.69 -13.00 -13.29
CA VAL A 132 5.17 -13.01 -13.38
C VAL A 132 5.80 -13.56 -12.10
N THR A 133 5.24 -13.25 -10.94
CA THR A 133 5.73 -13.73 -9.64
C THR A 133 5.53 -15.24 -9.49
N ASN A 134 4.39 -15.76 -9.95
CA ASN A 134 4.11 -17.19 -9.97
C ASN A 134 5.06 -17.92 -10.91
N ARG A 135 5.27 -17.38 -12.12
CA ARG A 135 6.22 -17.95 -13.09
C ARG A 135 7.64 -17.98 -12.55
N TYR A 136 8.11 -16.87 -11.96
CA TYR A 136 9.43 -16.83 -11.31
C TYR A 136 9.58 -17.92 -10.24
N SER A 137 8.54 -18.14 -9.42
CA SER A 137 8.55 -19.15 -8.38
C SER A 137 8.65 -20.58 -8.96
N GLN A 138 7.94 -20.84 -10.05
CA GLN A 138 7.99 -22.13 -10.78
C GLN A 138 9.36 -22.36 -11.42
N GLU A 139 9.89 -21.36 -12.13
CA GLU A 139 11.21 -21.44 -12.76
C GLU A 139 12.32 -21.69 -11.72
N LYS A 140 12.25 -21.00 -10.58
CA LYS A 140 13.19 -21.21 -9.49
C LYS A 140 13.16 -22.66 -8.98
N GLN A 141 11.97 -23.21 -8.76
CA GLN A 141 11.81 -24.61 -8.32
C GLN A 141 12.34 -25.60 -9.37
N SER A 142 12.00 -25.38 -10.64
CA SER A 142 12.49 -26.20 -11.77
C SER A 142 14.03 -26.23 -11.83
N VAL A 143 14.67 -25.06 -11.69
CA VAL A 143 16.14 -24.97 -11.65
C VAL A 143 16.71 -25.70 -10.44
N ASP A 144 16.14 -25.54 -9.26
CA ASP A 144 16.59 -26.23 -8.04
C ASP A 144 16.49 -27.77 -8.18
N GLU A 145 15.43 -28.27 -8.81
CA GLU A 145 15.24 -29.70 -9.10
C GLU A 145 16.27 -30.23 -10.11
N LEU A 146 16.52 -29.48 -11.19
CA LEU A 146 17.53 -29.84 -12.19
C LEU A 146 18.94 -29.91 -11.58
N LEU A 147 19.29 -28.93 -10.74
CA LEU A 147 20.57 -28.91 -10.04
C LEU A 147 20.70 -30.12 -9.10
N LYS A 148 19.66 -30.44 -8.33
CA LYS A 148 19.63 -31.62 -7.47
C LYS A 148 19.77 -32.92 -8.27
N HIS A 149 19.11 -33.03 -9.41
CA HIS A 149 19.20 -34.21 -10.27
C HIS A 149 20.62 -34.38 -10.84
N ARG A 150 21.22 -33.28 -11.32
CA ARG A 150 22.63 -33.26 -11.77
C ARG A 150 23.58 -33.73 -10.68
N ASP A 151 23.44 -33.21 -9.46
CA ASP A 151 24.31 -33.56 -8.35
C ASP A 151 24.15 -35.03 -7.94
N SER A 152 22.93 -35.58 -8.02
CA SER A 152 22.67 -37.01 -7.83
C SER A 152 23.38 -37.87 -8.88
N ILE A 153 23.37 -37.46 -10.15
CA ILE A 153 24.09 -38.16 -11.22
C ILE A 153 25.60 -38.10 -10.96
N HIS A 154 26.15 -36.93 -10.62
CA HIS A 154 27.57 -36.78 -10.29
C HIS A 154 28.01 -37.67 -9.11
N ALA A 155 27.17 -37.79 -8.08
CA ALA A 155 27.43 -38.67 -6.94
C ALA A 155 27.54 -40.14 -7.36
N SER A 156 26.73 -40.59 -8.34
CA SER A 156 26.75 -41.98 -8.83
C SER A 156 28.09 -42.38 -9.48
N PHE A 157 28.79 -41.45 -10.14
CA PHE A 157 30.12 -41.69 -10.71
C PHE A 157 31.23 -41.78 -9.64
N THR A 158 30.99 -41.23 -8.45
CA THR A 158 31.99 -41.17 -7.39
C THR A 158 31.98 -42.44 -6.51
N VAL A 159 30.89 -43.22 -6.52
CA VAL A 159 30.73 -44.44 -5.70
C VAL A 159 31.50 -45.66 -6.24
N THR A 160 31.94 -45.66 -7.50
CA THR A 160 32.62 -46.82 -8.12
C THR A 160 34.12 -46.94 -7.87
N LYS A 161 34.67 -46.31 -6.83
CA LYS A 161 36.02 -46.63 -6.33
C LYS A 161 35.97 -47.25 -4.93
N THR A 162 35.52 -48.48 -4.83
CA THR A 162 35.97 -49.38 -3.76
C THR A 162 37.31 -50.01 -4.17
N PRO A 163 38.32 -50.04 -3.28
CA PRO A 163 39.65 -50.51 -3.59
C PRO A 163 39.67 -52.05 -3.66
N ASN A 164 40.01 -52.60 -4.84
CA ASN A 164 40.47 -53.97 -4.88
C ASN A 164 41.89 -54.04 -4.28
N SER A 165 41.94 -54.62 -3.09
CA SER A 165 43.07 -55.35 -2.51
C SER A 165 43.88 -56.12 -3.57
N VAL A 166 45.17 -55.78 -3.70
CA VAL A 166 46.25 -56.76 -3.87
C VAL A 166 47.46 -56.25 -3.09
N GLY A 167 47.80 -56.94 -2.00
CA GLY A 167 49.00 -56.67 -1.24
C GLY A 167 50.25 -57.03 -2.03
N VAL A 168 51.28 -56.19 -1.91
CA VAL A 168 52.68 -56.61 -2.09
C VAL A 168 53.49 -55.92 -1.01
N LYS A 169 53.80 -56.68 0.04
CA LYS A 169 54.95 -56.41 0.92
C LYS A 169 56.21 -56.53 0.06
N LEU A 170 57.01 -55.48 -0.04
CA LEU A 170 58.42 -55.59 -0.43
C LEU A 170 59.24 -54.64 0.45
N SER A 171 59.78 -55.26 1.50
CA SER A 171 60.85 -54.81 2.37
C SER A 171 62.21 -54.98 1.70
N ASN A 172 63.02 -53.91 1.67
CA ASN A 172 64.51 -53.89 1.79
C ASN A 172 64.98 -52.48 1.37
N GLY A 173 65.87 -51.75 2.05
CA GLY A 173 66.69 -52.02 3.22
C GLY A 173 67.78 -50.93 3.33
N SER A 174 68.36 -50.82 4.53
CA SER A 174 69.66 -50.18 4.86
C SER A 174 69.66 -48.80 5.57
N THR A 175 69.76 -48.87 6.91
CA THR A 175 70.84 -48.36 7.79
C THR A 175 71.35 -46.93 7.55
N SER A 176 71.26 -45.98 8.49
CA SER A 176 72.06 -45.95 9.74
C SER A 176 71.51 -44.97 10.80
N LYS A 177 71.95 -45.22 12.05
CA LYS A 177 71.58 -44.61 13.34
C LYS A 177 72.09 -43.17 13.52
N VAL A 178 71.40 -42.34 14.32
CA VAL A 178 71.81 -41.76 15.65
C VAL A 178 70.60 -41.00 16.27
N PRO A 179 70.33 -41.07 17.59
CA PRO A 179 69.21 -40.39 18.26
C PRO A 179 69.64 -39.14 19.05
N GLY A 180 68.76 -38.16 19.25
CA GLY A 180 69.01 -37.02 20.17
C GLY A 180 67.91 -35.95 20.21
N GLU A 181 67.07 -36.06 21.23
CA GLU A 181 66.28 -35.09 22.02
C GLU A 181 66.04 -33.61 21.58
N ALA A 182 64.76 -33.24 21.67
CA ALA A 182 64.16 -32.07 22.36
C ALA A 182 64.15 -30.62 21.77
N GLU A 183 62.96 -30.03 21.91
CA GLU A 183 62.60 -28.60 22.15
C GLU A 183 62.39 -27.57 21.00
N SER A 184 61.09 -27.28 20.75
CA SER A 184 60.48 -25.92 20.69
C SER A 184 60.70 -24.97 19.47
N PRO A 185 59.85 -23.93 19.28
CA PRO A 185 59.39 -23.40 17.98
C PRO A 185 60.02 -22.05 17.57
N LEU A 186 59.90 -21.67 16.28
CA LEU A 186 59.93 -20.29 15.69
C LEU A 186 59.76 -20.43 14.15
N GLU A 187 58.68 -19.96 13.54
CA GLU A 187 58.44 -18.62 12.94
C GLU A 187 59.17 -18.32 11.62
N ASP A 188 58.33 -17.86 10.67
CA ASP A 188 58.56 -17.05 9.46
C ASP A 188 59.20 -17.60 8.18
N GLY A 189 58.44 -17.44 7.08
CA GLY A 189 59.02 -17.26 5.74
C GLY A 189 58.16 -17.64 4.53
N ASN A 190 57.20 -16.79 4.17
CA ASN A 190 56.92 -16.37 2.77
C ASN A 190 56.31 -17.37 1.75
N SER A 191 55.07 -17.10 1.28
CA SER A 191 54.81 -16.74 -0.13
C SER A 191 53.33 -16.45 -0.43
N ASP A 192 53.17 -15.41 -1.26
CA ASP A 192 51.97 -14.81 -1.83
C ASP A 192 50.97 -15.75 -2.54
N GLY A 193 49.70 -15.34 -2.56
CA GLY A 193 48.67 -15.96 -3.40
C GLY A 193 47.24 -15.52 -3.10
N LYS A 194 47.01 -14.20 -2.98
CA LYS A 194 45.68 -13.61 -2.83
C LYS A 194 45.02 -13.51 -4.20
N ASP A 195 43.97 -14.30 -4.45
CA ASP A 195 42.99 -13.91 -5.47
C ASP A 195 41.54 -14.13 -5.05
N LYS A 196 40.80 -13.03 -5.20
CA LYS A 196 39.44 -12.80 -4.71
C LYS A 196 38.44 -13.28 -5.76
N SER A 197 37.61 -14.27 -5.45
CA SER A 197 36.39 -14.53 -6.22
C SER A 197 35.18 -13.90 -5.54
N SER A 198 34.73 -12.83 -6.18
CA SER A 198 33.62 -11.95 -5.86
C SER A 198 32.26 -12.67 -5.94
N LYS A 199 31.81 -13.27 -4.83
CA LYS A 199 30.38 -13.56 -4.61
C LYS A 199 29.62 -12.25 -4.35
N LYS A 200 29.30 -11.51 -5.41
CA LYS A 200 28.31 -10.42 -5.35
C LYS A 200 26.93 -11.05 -5.12
N LYS A 201 26.49 -11.02 -3.87
CA LYS A 201 25.09 -11.20 -3.47
C LYS A 201 24.27 -10.08 -4.10
N TRP A 202 23.62 -10.34 -5.23
CA TRP A 202 22.62 -9.44 -5.77
C TRP A 202 21.25 -9.89 -5.25
N PHE A 203 20.41 -8.91 -4.90
CA PHE A 203 19.09 -9.02 -4.25
C PHE A 203 19.10 -9.16 -2.72
N ASN A 204 19.38 -8.04 -2.03
CA ASN A 204 18.81 -7.74 -0.72
C ASN A 204 17.76 -6.64 -0.92
N LEU A 205 16.50 -7.01 -1.17
CA LEU A 205 15.38 -6.08 -1.03
C LEU A 205 14.89 -6.21 0.42
N ASN A 206 15.40 -5.35 1.29
CA ASN A 206 14.91 -5.20 2.65
C ASN A 206 13.74 -4.21 2.61
N LEU A 207 12.52 -4.69 2.35
CA LEU A 207 11.31 -3.90 2.57
C LEU A 207 11.01 -3.93 4.06
N LYS A 208 11.67 -3.03 4.80
CA LYS A 208 11.37 -2.78 6.20
C LYS A 208 10.01 -2.07 6.25
N GLY A 209 9.01 -2.79 6.70
CA GLY A 209 7.70 -2.24 7.02
C GLY A 209 7.78 -1.19 8.11
N SER A 210 6.81 -0.26 8.02
CA SER A 210 6.21 0.55 9.09
C SER A 210 7.14 1.31 10.04
N ASP A 211 7.11 2.64 9.98
CA ASP A 211 6.67 3.41 11.15
C ASP A 211 6.20 4.84 10.85
N LYS A 212 5.24 5.26 11.68
CA LYS A 212 4.50 6.53 11.68
C LYS A 212 5.39 7.72 12.05
N LYS A 213 5.04 8.90 11.51
CA LYS A 213 5.02 10.23 12.17
C LYS A 213 4.33 11.19 11.17
N LEU A 214 3.18 11.83 11.43
CA LEU A 214 2.75 12.63 12.58
C LEU A 214 3.81 13.65 13.01
N SER A 215 3.82 14.77 12.29
CA SER A 215 4.02 16.14 12.78
C SER A 215 3.60 17.10 11.69
#